data_AF-A0A1Q3D0V3-F1
#
_entry.id   AF-A0A1Q3D0V3-F1
#
_cell.length_a   1.000
_cell.length_b   1.000
_cell.length_c   1.000
_cell.angle_alpha   90.00
_cell.angle_beta   90.00
_cell.angle_gamma   90.00
#
_symmetry.space_group_name_H-M   'P 1'
#
loop_
_entity.id
_entity.type
_entity.pdbx_description
1 polymer ?
#
loop_
_entity_poly.entity_id
_entity_poly.type
_entity_poly.pdbx_seq_one_letter_code
_entity_poly.pdbx_strand_id
1 'polypeptide(L)'
;MVATWDDSDPSNSEESGSDEEVVNLALMAMEEDTSEDESENEVNFTFDELQNAYEKLYVEYENVCLKNKSLKKNAISISKELETQKNENSKYVNEIESLKK
;
A
#
# COMPACT_ATOMS: atom_id res chain seq x y z
N MET A 1 1.30 -26.81 -17.86
CA MET A 1 0.85 -25.41 -17.78
C MET A 1 2.09 -24.61 -17.40
N VAL A 2 2.70 -23.93 -18.38
CA VAL A 2 3.92 -23.13 -18.20
C VAL A 2 3.48 -21.69 -18.41
N ALA A 3 3.60 -20.86 -17.37
CA ALA A 3 3.38 -19.43 -17.47
C ALA A 3 4.69 -18.80 -17.93
N THR A 4 4.81 -18.57 -19.24
CA THR A 4 5.84 -17.70 -19.82
C THR A 4 5.52 -16.28 -19.40
N TRP A 5 6.27 -15.74 -18.44
CA TRP A 5 6.29 -14.31 -18.16
C TRP A 5 7.03 -13.66 -19.35
N ASP A 6 6.24 -13.28 -20.35
CA ASP A 6 6.68 -12.47 -21.49
C ASP A 6 6.82 -11.02 -21.00
N ASP A 7 7.99 -10.71 -20.47
CA ASP A 7 8.36 -9.36 -20.06
C ASP A 7 8.98 -8.64 -21.25
N SER A 8 8.10 -8.28 -22.17
CA SER A 8 8.43 -7.43 -23.30
C SER A 8 7.83 -6.05 -23.05
N ASP A 9 8.66 -5.11 -22.58
CA ASP A 9 8.58 -3.73 -23.06
C ASP A 9 9.96 -3.30 -23.60
N PRO A 10 10.02 -2.69 -24.79
CA PRO A 10 11.24 -2.59 -25.57
C PRO A 10 12.03 -1.31 -25.27
N SER A 11 13.32 -1.48 -25.01
CA SER A 11 14.42 -0.56 -25.35
C SER A 11 14.36 0.89 -24.84
N ASN A 12 15.16 1.18 -23.80
CA ASN A 12 16.27 2.13 -23.97
C ASN A 12 17.39 1.92 -22.93
N SER A 13 18.52 1.37 -23.40
CA SER A 13 19.90 1.77 -23.10
C SER A 13 20.23 2.30 -21.69
N GLU A 14 20.69 1.43 -20.79
CA GLU A 14 21.97 1.54 -20.07
C GLU A 14 22.12 0.30 -19.16
N GLU A 15 23.02 -0.59 -19.57
CA GLU A 15 23.43 -1.81 -18.88
C GLU A 15 24.25 -1.45 -17.62
N SER A 16 23.57 -0.99 -16.58
CA SER A 16 24.19 -0.64 -15.29
C SER A 16 23.19 -0.61 -14.14
N GLY A 17 22.26 -1.56 -14.10
CA GLY A 17 21.28 -1.72 -13.01
C GLY A 17 21.13 -3.16 -12.49
N SER A 18 21.73 -4.14 -13.17
CA SER A 18 21.66 -5.56 -12.78
C SER A 18 22.66 -5.92 -11.68
N ASP A 19 23.85 -5.30 -11.68
CA ASP A 19 24.91 -5.67 -10.75
C ASP A 19 24.60 -5.23 -9.31
N GLU A 20 23.94 -4.08 -9.12
CA GLU A 20 23.60 -3.58 -7.79
C GLU A 20 22.55 -4.47 -7.09
N GLU A 21 21.52 -4.92 -7.81
CA GLU A 21 20.49 -5.82 -7.26
C GLU A 21 21.07 -7.21 -6.95
N VAL A 22 21.94 -7.73 -7.82
CA VAL A 22 22.64 -9.01 -7.59
C VAL A 22 23.62 -8.90 -6.43
N VAL A 23 24.31 -7.76 -6.27
CA VAL A 23 25.20 -7.49 -5.15
C VAL A 23 24.43 -7.35 -3.84
N ASN A 24 23.29 -6.67 -3.84
CA ASN A 24 22.43 -6.55 -2.65
C ASN A 24 21.89 -7.92 -2.20
N LEU A 25 21.49 -8.77 -3.16
CA LEU A 25 21.09 -10.15 -2.87
C LEU A 25 22.25 -11.00 -2.35
N ALA A 26 23.44 -10.85 -2.94
CA ALA A 26 24.64 -11.57 -2.50
C ALA A 26 25.10 -11.12 -1.10
N LEU A 27 25.03 -9.82 -0.81
CA LEU A 27 25.32 -9.27 0.52
C LEU A 27 24.33 -9.79 1.56
N MET A 28 23.02 -9.82 1.24
CA MET A 28 21.99 -10.39 2.12
C MET A 28 22.22 -11.88 2.41
N ALA A 29 22.70 -12.63 1.41
CA ALA A 29 23.04 -14.05 1.59
C ALA A 29 24.37 -14.28 2.35
N MET A 30 25.29 -13.31 2.36
CA MET A 30 26.56 -13.39 3.09
C MET A 30 26.46 -12.95 4.55
N GLU A 31 25.49 -12.09 4.88
CA GLU A 31 25.21 -11.67 6.26
C GLU A 31 24.64 -12.81 7.12
N GLU A 32 24.05 -13.86 6.51
CA GLU A 32 23.44 -15.00 7.22
C GLU A 32 24.47 -16.01 7.79
N ASP A 33 25.73 -16.00 7.34
CA ASP A 33 26.69 -17.10 7.58
C ASP A 33 28.02 -16.68 8.27
N THR A 34 28.16 -15.47 8.82
CA THR A 34 29.47 -14.98 9.34
C THR A 34 29.54 -14.55 10.81
N SER A 35 28.57 -14.90 11.65
CA SER A 35 28.61 -14.65 13.10
C SER A 35 28.46 -15.96 13.89
N GLU A 36 29.59 -16.58 14.24
CA GLU A 36 29.69 -17.78 15.10
C GLU A 36 29.24 -17.55 16.57
N ASP A 37 28.40 -16.54 16.86
CA ASP A 37 27.82 -16.29 18.19
C ASP A 37 26.42 -15.63 18.11
N GLU A 38 25.48 -16.25 17.39
CA GLU A 38 24.05 -15.82 17.33
C GLU A 38 23.07 -16.80 18.01
N SER A 39 23.60 -17.84 18.66
CA SER A 39 22.80 -18.98 19.13
C SER A 39 21.81 -18.70 20.27
N GLU A 40 21.80 -17.50 20.86
CA GLU A 40 20.91 -17.16 21.98
C GLU A 40 19.79 -16.15 21.65
N ASN A 41 19.78 -15.55 20.45
CA ASN A 41 18.78 -14.51 20.12
C ASN A 41 18.09 -14.65 18.75
N GLU A 42 18.44 -15.68 17.97
CA GLU A 42 17.75 -15.99 16.73
C GLU A 42 16.48 -16.81 17.03
N VAL A 43 15.32 -16.13 17.00
CA VAL A 43 14.02 -16.78 17.15
C VAL A 43 13.73 -17.56 15.87
N ASN A 44 14.12 -18.82 15.87
CA ASN A 44 13.90 -19.75 14.77
C ASN A 44 12.39 -20.06 14.64
N PHE A 45 11.70 -19.40 13.71
CA PHE A 45 10.31 -19.72 13.38
C PHE A 45 10.25 -20.98 12.52
N THR A 46 9.28 -21.84 12.80
CA THR A 46 8.95 -22.93 11.88
C THR A 46 8.23 -22.39 10.64
N PHE A 47 8.36 -23.08 9.51
CA PHE A 47 7.65 -22.72 8.28
C PHE A 47 6.13 -22.62 8.50
N ASP A 48 5.56 -23.56 9.28
CA ASP A 48 4.14 -23.59 9.59
C ASP A 48 3.69 -22.36 10.41
N GLU A 49 4.52 -21.87 11.33
CA GLU A 49 4.25 -20.64 12.09
C GLU A 49 4.27 -19.41 11.17
N LEU A 50 5.25 -19.33 10.28
CA LEU A 50 5.35 -18.24 9.32
C LEU A 50 4.17 -18.24 8.35
N GLN A 51 3.80 -19.41 7.83
CA GLN A 51 2.65 -19.55 6.92
C GLN A 51 1.34 -19.13 7.61
N ASN A 52 1.11 -19.58 8.84
CA ASN A 52 -0.06 -19.20 9.63
C ASN A 52 -0.10 -17.69 9.93
N ALA A 53 1.05 -17.07 10.23
CA ALA A 53 1.13 -15.64 10.45
C ALA A 53 0.82 -14.85 9.17
N TYR A 54 1.35 -15.30 8.02
CA TYR A 54 1.09 -14.68 6.73
C TYR A 54 -0.38 -14.77 6.32
N GLU A 55 -1.03 -15.91 6.51
CA GLU A 55 -2.45 -16.07 6.18
C GLU A 55 -3.35 -15.15 7.02
N LYS A 56 -3.07 -15.04 8.32
CA LYS A 56 -3.77 -14.08 9.21
C LYS A 56 -3.57 -12.65 8.74
N LEU A 57 -2.33 -12.28 8.43
CA LEU A 57 -1.99 -10.95 7.92
C LEU A 57 -2.74 -10.65 6.62
N TYR A 58 -2.83 -11.62 5.71
CA TYR A 58 -3.56 -11.48 4.45
C TYR A 58 -5.06 -11.23 4.67
N VAL A 59 -5.70 -11.99 5.56
CA VAL A 59 -7.12 -11.81 5.90
C VAL A 59 -7.37 -10.43 6.52
N GLU A 60 -6.50 -9.98 7.42
CA GLU A 60 -6.60 -8.63 7.99
C GLU A 60 -6.43 -7.55 6.93
N TYR A 61 -5.45 -7.71 6.03
CA TYR A 61 -5.21 -6.80 4.92
C TYR A 61 -6.43 -6.70 3.99
N GLU A 62 -7.05 -7.83 3.62
CA GLU A 62 -8.25 -7.84 2.79
C GLU A 62 -9.40 -7.08 3.45
N ASN A 63 -9.63 -7.34 4.74
CA ASN A 63 -10.66 -6.65 5.53
C ASN A 63 -10.42 -5.13 5.59
N VAL A 64 -9.18 -4.71 5.81
CA VAL A 64 -8.79 -3.29 5.79
C VAL A 64 -9.01 -2.69 4.40
N CYS A 65 -8.69 -3.42 3.33
CA CYS A 65 -8.92 -2.99 1.96
C CYS A 65 -10.41 -2.77 1.66
N LEU A 66 -11.28 -3.68 2.10
CA LEU A 66 -12.74 -3.54 1.96
C LEU A 66 -13.25 -2.31 2.70
N LYS A 67 -12.80 -2.10 3.95
CA LYS A 67 -13.13 -0.91 4.74
C LYS A 67 -12.66 0.37 4.06
N ASN A 68 -11.44 0.40 3.53
CA ASN A 68 -10.89 1.54 2.81
C ASN A 68 -11.72 1.87 1.55
N LYS A 69 -12.10 0.86 0.76
CA LYS A 69 -13.01 1.04 -0.39
C LYS A 69 -14.33 1.70 0.01
N SER A 70 -14.92 1.28 1.14
CA SER A 70 -16.14 1.89 1.69
C SER A 70 -15.91 3.34 2.10
N LEU A 71 -14.85 3.62 2.86
CA LEU A 71 -14.51 4.96 3.32
C LEU A 71 -14.27 5.93 2.16
N LYS A 72 -13.61 5.51 1.09
CA LYS A 72 -13.42 6.33 -0.12
C LYS A 72 -14.75 6.74 -0.75
N LYS A 73 -15.72 5.82 -0.86
CA LYS A 73 -17.07 6.13 -1.36
C LYS A 73 -17.79 7.12 -0.45
N ASN A 74 -17.71 6.92 0.86
CA ASN A 74 -18.33 7.82 1.84
C ASN A 74 -17.71 9.22 1.79
N ALA A 75 -16.39 9.33 1.69
CA ALA A 75 -15.69 10.61 1.55
C ALA A 75 -16.17 11.38 0.32
N ILE A 76 -16.30 10.71 -0.83
CA ILE A 76 -16.85 11.33 -2.05
C ILE A 76 -18.29 11.79 -1.84
N SER A 77 -19.11 10.98 -1.17
CA SER A 77 -20.51 11.32 -0.88
C SER A 77 -20.61 12.57 0.02
N ILE A 78 -19.86 12.60 1.11
CA ILE A 78 -19.82 13.71 2.06
C ILE A 78 -19.33 14.99 1.37
N SER A 79 -18.30 14.92 0.52
CA SER A 79 -17.83 16.08 -0.25
C SER A 79 -18.90 16.67 -1.17
N LYS A 80 -19.72 15.82 -1.81
CA LYS A 80 -20.84 16.29 -2.66
C LYS A 80 -21.94 16.95 -1.85
N GLU A 81 -22.27 16.39 -0.69
CA GLU A 81 -23.27 16.95 0.21
C GLU A 81 -22.81 18.32 0.75
N LEU A 82 -21.54 18.42 1.16
CA LEU A 82 -20.95 19.66 1.64
C LEU A 82 -21.01 20.77 0.59
N GLU A 83 -20.69 20.45 -0.67
CA GLU A 83 -20.77 21.42 -1.76
C GLU A 83 -22.23 21.87 -2.01
N THR A 84 -23.20 20.97 -1.89
CA THR A 84 -24.62 21.31 -2.02
C THR A 84 -25.05 22.27 -0.91
N GLN A 85 -24.73 21.96 0.35
CA GLN A 85 -25.05 22.79 1.50
C GLN A 85 -24.37 24.16 1.43
N LYS A 86 -23.13 24.22 0.94
CA LYS A 86 -22.40 25.48 0.74
C LYS A 86 -23.13 26.38 -0.28
N ASN A 87 -23.60 25.80 -1.37
CA ASN A 87 -24.35 26.52 -2.39
C ASN A 87 -25.71 27.02 -1.87
N GLU A 88 -26.41 26.21 -1.06
CA GLU A 88 -27.65 26.63 -0.40
C GLU A 88 -27.42 27.76 0.61
N ASN A 89 -26.42 27.62 1.46
CA ASN A 89 -26.04 28.68 2.41
C ASN A 89 -25.68 29.99 1.71
N SER A 90 -24.97 29.93 0.58
CA SER A 90 -24.68 31.15 -0.20
C SER A 90 -25.95 31.84 -0.71
N LYS A 91 -26.96 31.07 -1.15
CA LYS A 91 -28.27 31.63 -1.55
C LYS A 91 -28.95 32.33 -0.37
N TYR A 92 -29.02 31.67 0.78
CA TYR A 92 -29.63 32.25 1.98
C TYR A 92 -28.92 33.51 2.47
N VAL A 93 -27.58 33.53 2.43
CA VAL A 93 -26.79 34.73 2.78
C VAL A 93 -27.15 35.90 1.85
N ASN A 94 -27.18 35.67 0.53
CA ASN A 94 -27.56 36.70 -0.44
C ASN A 94 -28.98 37.22 -0.22
N GLU A 95 -29.92 36.34 0.10
CA GLU A 95 -31.31 36.71 0.40
C GLU A 95 -31.38 37.60 1.66
N ILE A 96 -30.71 37.20 2.75
CA ILE A 96 -30.62 37.98 3.98
C ILE A 96 -30.01 39.37 3.73
N GLU A 97 -28.95 39.45 2.92
CA GLU A 97 -28.33 40.73 2.57
C GLU A 97 -29.25 41.63 1.76
N SER A 98 -29.99 41.07 0.80
CA SER A 98 -30.95 41.84 0.00
C SER A 98 -32.10 42.42 0.82
N LEU A 99 -32.53 41.73 1.88
CA LEU A 99 -33.57 42.17 2.81
C LEU A 99 -33.09 43.21 3.84
N LYS A 100 -31.77 43.33 4.07
CA LYS A 100 -31.20 44.35 4.96
C LYS A 100 -31.05 45.73 4.31
N LYS A 101 -31.22 45.81 2.99
CA LYS A 101 -31.10 47.04 2.21
C LYS A 101 -32.45 47.73 2.05
#